data_AF-A0A958L9Z4-F1
#
_entry.id   AF-A0A958L9Z4-F1
#
_cell.length_a   1.000
_cell.length_b   1.000
_cell.length_c   1.000
_cell.angle_alpha   90.00
_cell.angle_beta   90.00
_cell.angle_gamma   90.00
#
_symmetry.space_group_name_H-M   'P 1'
#
loop_
_entity.id
_entity.type
_entity.pdbx_description
1 polymer ?
#
loop_
_entity_poly.entity_id
_entity_poly.type
_entity_poly.pdbx_seq_one_letter_code
_entity_poly.pdbx_strand_id
1 'polypeptide(L)'
;MKYIFALSILFSFMLITHNYKTPLCEGILPDNDLYIPESEVSPFSLDRQKFDEVLNRIESVYEPIIKKMGGTLEVKRLWSDGKVNASAMRLGSRFIINMYGGMARYPSMTEEGMALTACHEMGHHLAGAPKVKNKLSNWASNEGQSDYFAGLKCFRKIYSDDENIVWAYQAFIHPVVLDKCTRYWPTLAEQAACARFSMAGLTLAHVIREIKFPNDDLGFDTPDTSIVTNTEDGHPRPQCRLDTYIAAALCDQPLDESLSDSDPNLGVCTRNAGYTESVRPLCWYKP
;
A
#
# COMPACT_ATOMS: atom_id res chain seq x y z
N MET A 1 -48.63 48.36 -41.63
CA MET A 1 -48.62 48.04 -40.20
C MET A 1 -48.34 46.55 -40.04
N LYS A 2 -47.08 46.16 -39.79
CA LYS A 2 -46.66 44.80 -39.38
C LYS A 2 -45.26 44.95 -38.77
N TYR A 3 -45.19 44.98 -37.44
CA TYR A 3 -43.95 44.96 -36.68
C TYR A 3 -43.46 43.50 -36.60
N ILE A 4 -42.21 43.25 -36.98
CA ILE A 4 -41.54 41.97 -36.74
C ILE A 4 -40.66 42.15 -35.51
N PHE A 5 -41.03 41.52 -34.40
CA PHE A 5 -40.20 41.37 -33.21
C PHE A 5 -39.21 40.22 -33.46
N ALA A 6 -37.91 40.52 -33.47
CA ALA A 6 -36.86 39.52 -33.42
C ALA A 6 -36.56 39.20 -31.95
N LEU A 7 -36.85 37.96 -31.54
CA LEU A 7 -36.55 37.45 -30.20
C LEU A 7 -35.15 36.83 -30.21
N SER A 8 -34.17 37.52 -29.64
CA SER A 8 -32.81 37.02 -29.43
C SER A 8 -32.77 36.11 -28.19
N ILE A 9 -32.68 34.80 -28.41
CA ILE A 9 -32.51 33.81 -27.34
C ILE A 9 -31.01 33.75 -26.98
N LEU A 10 -30.65 34.34 -25.84
CA LEU A 10 -29.34 34.16 -25.20
C LEU A 10 -29.27 32.76 -24.57
N PHE A 11 -28.56 31.84 -25.21
CA PHE A 11 -28.22 30.54 -24.63
C PHE A 11 -27.07 30.72 -23.63
N SER A 12 -27.40 30.81 -22.35
CA SER A 12 -26.43 30.76 -21.26
C SER A 12 -25.90 29.32 -21.14
N PHE A 13 -24.69 29.08 -21.64
CA PHE A 13 -23.95 27.84 -21.37
C PHE A 13 -23.57 27.83 -19.87
N MET A 14 -24.39 27.19 -19.04
CA MET A 14 -23.93 26.72 -17.73
C MET A 14 -22.84 25.67 -17.98
N LEU A 15 -21.60 26.02 -17.66
CA LEU A 15 -20.51 25.07 -17.52
C LEU A 15 -20.85 24.15 -16.34
N ILE A 16 -21.45 23.00 -16.65
CA ILE A 16 -21.60 21.92 -15.67
C ILE A 16 -20.19 21.35 -15.45
N THR A 17 -19.55 21.76 -14.36
CA THR A 17 -18.35 21.08 -13.87
C THR A 17 -18.76 19.69 -13.37
N HIS A 18 -18.67 18.68 -14.24
CA HIS A 18 -18.77 17.29 -13.80
C HIS A 18 -17.56 16.98 -12.92
N ASN A 19 -17.77 17.04 -11.60
CA ASN A 19 -16.93 16.34 -10.63
C ASN A 19 -17.12 14.84 -10.85
N TYR A 20 -16.38 14.27 -11.80
CA TYR A 20 -16.28 12.82 -11.94
C TYR A 20 -15.64 12.28 -10.67
N LYS A 21 -16.48 11.73 -9.77
CA LYS A 21 -16.03 10.83 -8.72
C LYS A 21 -15.62 9.53 -9.41
N THR A 22 -14.36 9.39 -9.79
CA THR A 22 -13.83 8.09 -10.18
C THR A 22 -13.70 7.25 -8.90
N PRO A 23 -14.46 6.15 -8.74
CA PRO A 23 -14.28 5.26 -7.61
C PRO A 23 -12.85 4.73 -7.57
N LEU A 24 -12.33 4.70 -6.34
CA LEU A 24 -11.01 4.27 -5.90
C LEU A 24 -10.76 2.79 -6.18
N CYS A 25 -9.49 2.38 -6.10
CA CYS A 25 -9.12 0.98 -5.86
C CYS A 25 -9.97 0.37 -4.72
N GLU A 26 -10.42 -0.88 -4.90
CA GLU A 26 -11.42 -1.56 -4.06
C GLU A 26 -11.01 -1.63 -2.56
N GLY A 27 -9.71 -1.59 -2.29
CA GLY A 27 -9.10 -1.44 -0.96
C GLY A 27 -7.95 -2.41 -0.74
N ILE A 28 -7.23 -2.34 0.39
CA ILE A 28 -6.13 -3.28 0.71
C ILE A 28 -6.59 -4.75 0.75
N LEU A 29 -7.83 -5.00 1.16
CA LEU A 29 -8.44 -6.32 1.20
C LEU A 29 -9.46 -6.47 0.07
N PRO A 30 -9.63 -7.68 -0.49
CA PRO A 30 -10.79 -7.99 -1.30
C PRO A 30 -12.09 -7.62 -0.58
N ASP A 31 -13.14 -7.32 -1.34
CA ASP A 31 -14.47 -7.03 -0.80
C ASP A 31 -14.88 -8.08 0.25
N ASN A 32 -15.31 -7.55 1.40
CA ASN A 32 -15.71 -8.29 2.58
C ASN A 32 -16.70 -7.45 3.42
N ASP A 33 -17.54 -8.14 4.18
CA ASP A 33 -18.60 -7.53 5.00
C ASP A 33 -18.21 -7.43 6.49
N LEU A 34 -16.92 -7.56 6.82
CA LEU A 34 -16.47 -7.52 8.21
C LEU A 34 -16.56 -6.11 8.77
N TYR A 35 -17.08 -6.02 10.00
CA TYR A 35 -17.26 -4.78 10.72
C TYR A 35 -16.94 -4.96 12.21
N ILE A 36 -15.87 -4.32 12.68
CA ILE A 36 -15.43 -4.36 14.08
C ILE A 36 -15.70 -2.99 14.73
N PRO A 37 -16.77 -2.84 15.53
CA PRO A 37 -17.16 -1.56 16.09
C PRO A 37 -16.15 -1.07 17.14
N GLU A 38 -16.15 0.24 17.41
CA GLU A 38 -15.29 0.85 18.43
C GLU A 38 -15.55 0.31 19.85
N SER A 39 -16.77 -0.19 20.12
CA SER A 39 -17.12 -0.82 21.39
C SER A 39 -16.49 -2.20 21.60
N GLU A 40 -15.97 -2.82 20.54
CA GLU A 40 -15.31 -4.12 20.64
C GLU A 40 -13.87 -3.95 21.12
N VAL A 41 -13.62 -4.36 22.36
CA VAL A 41 -12.32 -4.23 23.02
C VAL A 41 -11.62 -5.58 23.00
N SER A 42 -10.51 -5.66 22.28
CA SER A 42 -9.61 -6.82 22.30
C SER A 42 -8.23 -6.39 22.82
N PRO A 43 -7.63 -7.13 23.78
CA PRO A 43 -6.27 -6.82 24.22
C PRO A 43 -5.22 -7.02 23.11
N PHE A 44 -5.59 -7.68 22.01
CA PHE A 44 -4.74 -7.93 20.84
C PHE A 44 -4.92 -6.88 19.74
N SER A 45 -5.92 -6.00 19.85
CA SER A 45 -6.17 -4.93 18.87
C SER A 45 -5.26 -3.72 19.07
N LEU A 46 -5.04 -2.95 18.00
CA LEU A 46 -4.47 -1.61 18.14
C LEU A 46 -5.49 -0.67 18.78
N ASP A 47 -5.02 0.09 19.76
CA ASP A 47 -5.78 1.21 20.29
C ASP A 47 -5.70 2.43 19.35
N ARG A 48 -6.53 3.43 19.66
CA ARG A 48 -6.60 4.67 18.89
C ARG A 48 -5.28 5.42 18.86
N GLN A 49 -4.53 5.40 19.97
CA GLN A 49 -3.28 6.13 20.06
C GLN A 49 -2.27 5.58 19.04
N LYS A 50 -2.07 4.26 19.01
CA LYS A 50 -1.19 3.60 18.05
C LYS A 50 -1.65 3.80 16.60
N PHE A 51 -2.97 3.69 16.37
CA PHE A 51 -3.55 3.99 15.06
C PHE A 51 -3.20 5.42 14.62
N ASP A 52 -3.36 6.39 15.52
CA ASP A 52 -3.07 7.79 15.22
C ASP A 52 -1.57 8.05 15.03
N GLU A 53 -0.70 7.41 15.82
CA GLU A 53 0.75 7.49 15.72
C GLU A 53 1.27 6.95 14.38
N VAL A 54 0.78 5.80 13.92
CA VAL A 54 1.11 5.26 12.59
C VAL A 54 0.79 6.27 11.49
N LEU A 55 -0.40 6.86 11.52
CA LEU A 55 -0.84 7.79 10.49
C LEU A 55 -0.13 9.15 10.57
N ASN A 56 0.29 9.58 11.77
CA ASN A 56 1.13 10.77 11.93
C ASN A 56 2.47 10.60 11.21
N ARG A 57 3.06 9.41 11.26
CA ARG A 57 4.32 9.11 10.55
C ARG A 57 4.14 9.22 9.03
N ILE A 58 3.04 8.69 8.51
CA ILE A 58 2.71 8.79 7.08
C ILE A 58 2.57 10.25 6.66
N GLU A 59 1.77 11.04 7.39
CA GLU A 59 1.58 12.47 7.09
C GLU A 59 2.90 13.24 7.14
N SER A 60 3.69 13.05 8.21
CA SER A 60 4.97 13.74 8.39
C SER A 60 5.96 13.50 7.25
N VAL A 61 5.97 12.29 6.68
CA VAL A 61 6.86 11.94 5.57
C VAL A 61 6.29 12.39 4.23
N TYR A 62 5.01 12.11 3.98
CA TYR A 62 4.45 12.20 2.63
C TYR A 62 3.76 13.51 2.31
N GLU A 63 3.27 14.27 3.30
CA GLU A 63 2.70 15.59 3.04
C GLU A 63 3.68 16.53 2.31
N PRO A 64 4.95 16.71 2.74
CA PRO A 64 5.89 17.56 2.01
C PRO A 64 6.24 17.01 0.62
N ILE A 65 6.29 15.68 0.45
CA ILE A 65 6.55 15.04 -0.84
C ILE A 65 5.41 15.35 -1.82
N ILE A 66 4.17 15.11 -1.41
CA ILE A 66 2.97 15.37 -2.21
C ILE A 66 2.83 16.87 -2.53
N LYS A 67 3.12 17.74 -1.56
CA LYS A 67 3.10 19.19 -1.76
C LYS A 67 4.11 19.64 -2.82
N LYS A 68 5.32 19.06 -2.83
CA LYS A 68 6.34 19.33 -3.86
C LYS A 68 5.88 18.89 -5.26
N MET A 69 5.00 17.89 -5.35
CA MET A 69 4.36 17.45 -6.59
C MET A 69 3.14 18.32 -6.99
N GLY A 70 2.84 19.39 -6.24
CA GLY A 70 1.66 20.24 -6.48
C GLY A 70 0.35 19.65 -5.97
N GLY A 71 0.42 18.62 -5.11
CA GLY A 71 -0.73 17.95 -4.52
C GLY A 71 -1.05 18.37 -3.09
N THR A 72 -2.09 17.76 -2.53
CA THR A 72 -2.41 17.80 -1.10
C THR A 72 -2.69 16.38 -0.62
N LEU A 73 -2.00 15.94 0.42
CA LEU A 73 -2.26 14.66 1.09
C LEU A 73 -3.42 14.84 2.08
N GLU A 74 -4.35 13.89 2.09
CA GLU A 74 -5.42 13.81 3.07
C GLU A 74 -5.46 12.39 3.65
N VAL A 75 -5.00 12.24 4.89
CA VAL A 75 -5.12 10.98 5.62
C VAL A 75 -6.40 10.98 6.42
N LYS A 76 -7.39 10.22 5.95
CA LYS A 76 -8.69 10.10 6.62
C LYS A 76 -8.62 9.03 7.71
N ARG A 77 -8.57 9.51 8.96
CA ARG A 77 -8.54 8.72 10.20
C ARG A 77 -9.95 8.30 10.60
N LEU A 78 -10.46 7.22 10.02
CA LEU A 78 -11.84 6.77 10.22
C LEU A 78 -11.93 5.78 11.39
N TRP A 79 -11.46 6.19 12.58
CA TRP A 79 -11.36 5.33 13.77
C TRP A 79 -12.71 4.69 14.17
N SER A 80 -13.78 5.46 14.21
CA SER A 80 -15.12 4.96 14.60
C SER A 80 -15.81 4.15 13.50
N ASP A 81 -15.25 4.13 12.28
CA ASP A 81 -15.74 3.27 11.20
C ASP A 81 -15.17 1.86 11.39
N GLY A 82 -16.08 0.90 11.57
CA GLY A 82 -15.74 -0.49 11.82
C GLY A 82 -15.36 -1.29 10.59
N LYS A 83 -15.38 -0.72 9.37
CA LYS A 83 -14.96 -1.44 8.16
C LYS A 83 -13.55 -2.04 8.33
N VAL A 84 -13.38 -3.32 8.00
CA VAL A 84 -12.06 -3.99 7.96
C VAL A 84 -11.50 -3.84 6.55
N ASN A 85 -10.89 -2.68 6.26
CA ASN A 85 -10.20 -2.41 5.00
C ASN A 85 -9.34 -1.12 5.13
N ALA A 86 -8.73 -0.70 4.02
CA ALA A 86 -8.18 0.63 3.76
C ALA A 86 -8.41 0.95 2.26
N SER A 87 -8.28 2.20 1.81
CA SER A 87 -8.44 2.52 0.38
C SER A 87 -7.83 3.86 -0.04
N ALA A 88 -7.36 3.97 -1.28
CA ALA A 88 -6.73 5.17 -1.83
C ALA A 88 -7.57 5.88 -2.91
N MET A 89 -7.78 7.20 -2.77
CA MET A 89 -8.52 8.04 -3.71
C MET A 89 -7.71 9.17 -4.27
N ARG A 90 -7.90 9.37 -5.58
CA ARG A 90 -7.42 10.55 -6.27
C ARG A 90 -8.58 11.44 -6.73
N LEU A 91 -8.59 12.68 -6.24
CA LEU A 91 -9.53 13.73 -6.66
C LEU A 91 -8.75 14.96 -7.12
N GLY A 92 -8.49 15.06 -8.41
CA GLY A 92 -7.62 16.10 -8.96
C GLY A 92 -6.22 16.05 -8.32
N SER A 93 -5.82 17.13 -7.65
CA SER A 93 -4.55 17.21 -6.92
C SER A 93 -4.60 16.66 -5.49
N ARG A 94 -5.74 16.12 -5.03
CA ARG A 94 -5.90 15.54 -3.69
C ARG A 94 -5.56 14.06 -3.69
N PHE A 95 -4.55 13.70 -2.92
CA PHE A 95 -4.09 12.34 -2.65
C PHE A 95 -4.71 11.92 -1.33
N ILE A 96 -5.66 11.01 -1.36
CA ILE A 96 -6.43 10.66 -0.17
C ILE A 96 -6.18 9.18 0.14
N ILE A 97 -5.97 8.86 1.40
CA ILE A 97 -6.02 7.49 1.91
C ILE A 97 -7.07 7.42 3.02
N ASN A 98 -7.90 6.39 3.01
CA ASN A 98 -8.92 6.13 4.01
C ASN A 98 -8.48 4.95 4.87
N MET A 99 -8.30 5.20 6.16
CA MET A 99 -7.81 4.21 7.11
C MET A 99 -8.93 3.96 8.12
N TYR A 100 -9.51 2.76 8.10
CA TYR A 100 -10.68 2.42 8.89
C TYR A 100 -10.28 1.75 10.21
N GLY A 101 -10.95 2.10 11.30
CA GLY A 101 -10.62 1.57 12.62
C GLY A 101 -10.91 0.08 12.76
N GLY A 102 -11.82 -0.48 11.96
CA GLY A 102 -12.06 -1.93 11.94
C GLY A 102 -10.81 -2.73 11.57
N MET A 103 -10.01 -2.22 10.62
CA MET A 103 -8.72 -2.83 10.26
C MET A 103 -7.73 -2.81 11.42
N ALA A 104 -7.64 -1.67 12.12
CA ALA A 104 -6.77 -1.53 13.29
C ALA A 104 -7.20 -2.43 14.46
N ARG A 105 -8.51 -2.70 14.58
CA ARG A 105 -9.08 -3.55 15.61
C ARG A 105 -9.10 -5.04 15.29
N TYR A 106 -8.70 -5.43 14.08
CA TYR A 106 -8.70 -6.83 13.69
C TYR A 106 -7.73 -7.65 14.58
N PRO A 107 -8.10 -8.83 15.11
CA PRO A 107 -7.36 -9.50 16.18
C PRO A 107 -5.89 -9.82 15.91
N SER A 108 -5.53 -10.08 14.64
CA SER A 108 -4.16 -10.36 14.22
C SER A 108 -3.40 -9.12 13.75
N MET A 109 -3.99 -7.91 13.82
CA MET A 109 -3.34 -6.68 13.38
C MET A 109 -2.25 -6.20 14.36
N THR A 110 -1.17 -5.66 13.81
CA THR A 110 -0.05 -5.07 14.54
C THR A 110 0.20 -3.64 14.09
N GLU A 111 1.01 -2.88 14.84
CA GLU A 111 1.38 -1.51 14.47
C GLU A 111 2.13 -1.51 13.13
N GLU A 112 3.04 -2.46 12.96
CA GLU A 112 3.76 -2.68 11.71
C GLU A 112 2.82 -3.05 10.56
N GLY A 113 1.85 -3.94 10.79
CA GLY A 113 0.84 -4.32 9.79
C GLY A 113 -0.04 -3.13 9.37
N MET A 114 -0.41 -2.27 10.33
CA MET A 114 -1.17 -1.04 10.07
C MET A 114 -0.33 -0.02 9.29
N ALA A 115 0.96 0.11 9.61
CA ALA A 115 1.89 0.96 8.88
C ALA A 115 2.12 0.46 7.44
N LEU A 116 2.27 -0.85 7.24
CA LEU A 116 2.31 -1.47 5.91
C LEU A 116 1.02 -1.17 5.14
N THR A 117 -0.14 -1.30 5.79
CA THR A 117 -1.44 -1.00 5.16
C THR A 117 -1.48 0.45 4.66
N ALA A 118 -1.09 1.42 5.47
CA ALA A 118 -1.05 2.83 5.04
C ALA A 118 -0.01 3.07 3.94
N CYS A 119 1.15 2.40 4.01
CA CYS A 119 2.18 2.47 2.99
C CYS A 119 1.72 1.89 1.64
N HIS A 120 0.92 0.83 1.64
CA HIS A 120 0.29 0.31 0.44
C HIS A 120 -0.67 1.33 -0.18
N GLU A 121 -1.53 1.97 0.63
CA GLU A 121 -2.45 2.99 0.10
C GLU A 121 -1.70 4.19 -0.48
N MET A 122 -0.56 4.56 0.11
CA MET A 122 0.36 5.53 -0.50
C MET A 122 1.00 5.00 -1.79
N GLY A 123 1.23 3.69 -1.87
CA GLY A 123 1.73 2.98 -3.05
C GLY A 123 0.83 3.17 -4.27
N HIS A 124 -0.50 3.08 -4.12
CA HIS A 124 -1.40 3.38 -5.23
C HIS A 124 -1.12 4.75 -5.86
N HIS A 125 -0.74 5.75 -5.06
CA HIS A 125 -0.45 7.10 -5.55
C HIS A 125 0.95 7.28 -6.13
N LEU A 126 1.94 6.54 -5.65
CA LEU A 126 3.37 6.87 -5.80
C LEU A 126 4.24 5.72 -6.33
N ALA A 127 3.73 4.50 -6.42
CA ALA A 127 4.53 3.33 -6.77
C ALA A 127 4.84 3.22 -8.26
N GLY A 128 4.27 4.09 -9.11
CA GLY A 128 4.52 4.09 -10.55
C GLY A 128 3.91 2.88 -11.27
N ALA A 129 4.56 2.42 -12.33
CA ALA A 129 4.13 1.26 -13.09
C ALA A 129 4.54 -0.07 -12.42
N PRO A 130 3.76 -1.16 -12.61
CA PRO A 130 2.53 -1.24 -13.39
C PRO A 130 1.32 -0.61 -12.71
N LYS A 131 0.44 -0.05 -13.53
CA LYS A 131 -0.82 0.56 -13.12
C LYS A 131 -1.99 -0.36 -13.43
N VAL A 132 -3.05 -0.24 -12.64
CA VAL A 132 -4.31 -0.97 -12.88
C VAL A 132 -4.81 -0.67 -14.29
N LYS A 133 -5.05 -1.70 -15.10
CA LYS A 133 -5.56 -1.55 -16.46
C LYS A 133 -7.08 -1.57 -16.45
N ASN A 134 -7.72 -0.48 -16.03
CA ASN A 134 -9.15 -0.31 -16.20
C ASN A 134 -9.49 1.03 -16.89
N LYS A 135 -10.65 1.10 -17.56
CA LYS A 135 -11.07 2.29 -18.35
C LYS A 135 -11.33 3.54 -17.49
N LEU A 136 -11.39 3.39 -16.17
CA LEU A 136 -11.85 4.42 -15.22
C LEU A 136 -10.71 4.96 -14.34
N SER A 137 -9.58 4.27 -14.25
CA SER A 137 -8.44 4.59 -13.41
C SER A 137 -7.16 4.12 -14.10
N ASN A 138 -6.34 5.08 -14.50
CA ASN A 138 -4.98 4.87 -15.01
C ASN A 138 -3.94 5.57 -14.12
N TRP A 139 -4.36 6.10 -12.97
CA TRP A 139 -3.48 6.81 -12.05
C TRP A 139 -2.84 5.85 -11.05
N ALA A 140 -3.60 4.85 -10.60
CA ALA A 140 -3.20 3.99 -9.50
C ALA A 140 -2.23 2.89 -9.93
N SER A 141 -1.13 2.75 -9.20
CA SER A 141 -0.33 1.53 -9.22
C SER A 141 -1.18 0.34 -8.81
N ASN A 142 -0.95 -0.83 -9.41
CA ASN A 142 -1.72 -2.01 -9.06
C ASN A 142 -1.39 -2.54 -7.64
N GLU A 143 -2.16 -3.51 -7.16
CA GLU A 143 -2.04 -4.06 -5.81
C GLU A 143 -0.62 -4.56 -5.49
N GLY A 144 -0.07 -5.43 -6.34
CA GLY A 144 1.28 -5.97 -6.14
C GLY A 144 2.39 -4.92 -6.22
N GLN A 145 2.24 -3.90 -7.07
CA GLN A 145 3.20 -2.79 -7.16
C GLN A 145 3.12 -1.90 -5.92
N SER A 146 1.92 -1.72 -5.36
CA SER A 146 1.69 -0.94 -4.14
C SER A 146 2.28 -1.65 -2.91
N ASP A 147 2.15 -2.98 -2.85
CA ASP A 147 2.85 -3.84 -1.87
C ASP A 147 4.36 -3.71 -1.98
N TYR A 148 4.89 -3.78 -3.19
CA TYR A 148 6.31 -3.71 -3.44
C TYR A 148 6.88 -2.35 -3.05
N PHE A 149 6.19 -1.26 -3.38
CA PHE A 149 6.55 0.09 -2.94
C PHE A 149 6.55 0.26 -1.44
N ALA A 150 5.60 -0.40 -0.74
CA ALA A 150 5.46 -0.26 0.69
C ALA A 150 6.77 -0.59 1.41
N GLY A 151 7.47 -1.66 1.00
CA GLY A 151 8.78 -2.03 1.55
C GLY A 151 9.94 -1.27 0.94
N LEU A 152 9.92 -1.15 -0.39
CA LEU A 152 11.00 -0.55 -1.16
C LEU A 152 11.28 0.91 -0.75
N LYS A 153 10.22 1.70 -0.53
CA LYS A 153 10.32 3.14 -0.24
C LYS A 153 9.64 3.51 1.07
N CYS A 154 8.36 3.18 1.25
CA CYS A 154 7.55 3.81 2.29
C CYS A 154 7.97 3.46 3.70
N PHE A 155 8.06 2.17 4.01
CA PHE A 155 8.36 1.69 5.35
C PHE A 155 9.75 2.16 5.81
N ARG A 156 10.72 2.16 4.88
CA ARG A 156 12.09 2.69 5.09
C ARG A 156 12.14 4.20 5.35
N LYS A 157 11.12 4.96 4.96
CA LYS A 157 11.04 6.42 5.21
C LYS A 157 10.35 6.79 6.52
N ILE A 158 9.45 5.94 7.02
CA ILE A 158 8.58 6.26 8.18
C ILE A 158 9.15 5.76 9.52
N TYR A 159 10.19 4.93 9.47
CA TYR A 159 10.95 4.47 10.63
C TYR A 159 12.42 4.81 10.45
N SER A 160 13.02 5.37 11.50
CA SER A 160 14.45 5.62 11.56
C SER A 160 15.24 4.35 11.85
N ASP A 161 16.55 4.41 11.60
CA ASP A 161 17.49 3.32 11.88
C ASP A 161 17.44 2.87 13.35
N ASP A 162 17.45 3.81 14.30
CA ASP A 162 17.39 3.51 15.73
C ASP A 162 16.08 2.83 16.12
N GLU A 163 14.95 3.28 15.57
CA GLU A 163 13.65 2.66 15.83
C GLU A 163 13.59 1.22 15.31
N ASN A 164 14.16 0.96 14.13
CA ASN A 164 14.25 -0.40 13.59
C ASN A 164 15.12 -1.29 14.47
N ILE A 165 16.28 -0.79 14.91
CA ILE A 165 17.18 -1.53 15.82
C ILE A 165 16.49 -1.84 17.15
N VAL A 166 15.84 -0.85 17.77
CA VAL A 166 15.09 -1.05 19.03
C VAL A 166 13.99 -2.09 18.87
N TRP A 167 13.23 -2.02 17.77
CA TRP A 167 12.22 -3.02 17.45
C TRP A 167 12.81 -4.43 17.34
N ALA A 168 13.93 -4.59 16.63
CA ALA A 168 14.55 -5.89 16.39
C ALA A 168 15.07 -6.57 17.67
N TYR A 169 15.41 -5.80 18.70
CA TYR A 169 15.78 -6.36 20.01
C TYR A 169 14.60 -6.90 20.83
N GLN A 170 13.37 -6.49 20.50
CA GLN A 170 12.18 -6.81 21.27
C GLN A 170 11.28 -7.81 20.55
N ALA A 171 11.26 -7.76 19.21
CA ALA A 171 10.40 -8.56 18.39
C ALA A 171 10.90 -10.00 18.22
N PHE A 172 9.95 -10.93 18.07
CA PHE A 172 10.25 -12.21 17.47
C PHE A 172 10.44 -12.03 15.96
N ILE A 173 11.60 -12.44 15.44
CA ILE A 173 11.91 -12.42 14.00
C ILE A 173 11.95 -13.85 13.50
N HIS A 174 11.19 -14.15 12.44
CA HIS A 174 11.18 -15.48 11.84
C HIS A 174 12.58 -15.86 11.32
N PRO A 175 13.08 -17.09 11.55
CA PRO A 175 14.46 -17.47 11.20
C PRO A 175 14.82 -17.26 9.72
N VAL A 176 13.89 -17.54 8.79
CA VAL A 176 14.10 -17.31 7.35
C VAL A 176 14.28 -15.82 7.03
N VAL A 177 13.54 -14.95 7.72
CA VAL A 177 13.66 -13.50 7.55
C VAL A 177 14.99 -13.02 8.12
N LEU A 178 15.36 -13.49 9.31
CA LEU A 178 16.63 -13.13 9.93
C LEU A 178 17.81 -13.53 9.05
N ASP A 179 17.82 -14.77 8.53
CA ASP A 179 18.86 -15.23 7.59
C ASP A 179 18.92 -14.37 6.32
N LYS A 180 17.77 -14.15 5.66
CA LYS A 180 17.73 -13.34 4.43
C LYS A 180 18.22 -11.91 4.66
N CYS A 181 17.67 -11.22 5.66
CA CYS A 181 18.01 -9.83 5.92
C CYS A 181 19.48 -9.67 6.32
N THR A 182 20.02 -10.56 7.16
CA THR A 182 21.44 -10.51 7.59
C THR A 182 22.42 -10.79 6.45
N ARG A 183 22.06 -11.66 5.49
CA ARG A 183 22.87 -11.90 4.30
C ARG A 183 22.83 -10.76 3.28
N TYR A 184 21.67 -10.13 3.13
CA TYR A 184 21.44 -9.15 2.06
C TYR A 184 21.90 -7.74 2.43
N TRP A 185 21.77 -7.38 3.72
CA TRP A 185 22.03 -6.02 4.18
C TRP A 185 23.29 -5.94 5.06
N PRO A 186 24.21 -4.98 4.80
CA PRO A 186 25.48 -4.90 5.50
C PRO A 186 25.37 -4.32 6.91
N THR A 187 24.39 -3.45 7.18
CA THR A 187 24.28 -2.79 8.49
C THR A 187 23.14 -3.35 9.34
N LEU A 188 23.30 -3.27 10.67
CA LEU A 188 22.26 -3.71 11.61
C LEU A 188 20.94 -2.95 11.41
N ALA A 189 21.01 -1.65 11.08
CA ALA A 189 19.83 -0.84 10.83
C ALA A 189 19.03 -1.34 9.62
N GLU A 190 19.71 -1.61 8.50
CA GLU A 190 19.08 -2.15 7.29
C GLU A 190 18.53 -3.57 7.50
N GLN A 191 19.28 -4.41 8.21
CA GLN A 191 18.83 -5.75 8.59
C GLN A 191 17.55 -5.68 9.43
N ALA A 192 17.52 -4.77 10.41
CA ALA A 192 16.36 -4.56 11.28
C ALA A 192 15.17 -3.99 10.51
N ALA A 193 15.37 -3.03 9.60
CA ALA A 193 14.32 -2.48 8.74
C ALA A 193 13.73 -3.56 7.81
N CYS A 194 14.59 -4.37 7.20
CA CYS A 194 14.21 -5.52 6.37
C CYS A 194 13.35 -6.52 7.17
N ALA A 195 13.79 -6.86 8.38
CA ALA A 195 13.08 -7.79 9.24
C ALA A 195 11.73 -7.23 9.70
N ARG A 196 11.69 -5.97 10.13
CA ARG A 196 10.48 -5.29 10.57
C ARG A 196 9.42 -5.24 9.49
N PHE A 197 9.81 -4.84 8.28
CA PHE A 197 8.89 -4.81 7.15
C PHE A 197 8.40 -6.22 6.76
N SER A 198 9.30 -7.21 6.76
CA SER A 198 8.92 -8.58 6.43
C SER A 198 7.89 -9.14 7.41
N MET A 199 8.06 -8.88 8.72
CA MET A 199 7.10 -9.29 9.76
C MET A 199 5.78 -8.51 9.67
N ALA A 200 5.81 -7.24 9.23
CA ALA A 200 4.61 -6.48 8.85
C ALA A 200 3.86 -7.19 7.71
N GLY A 201 4.60 -7.63 6.69
CA GLY A 201 4.08 -8.38 5.55
C GLY A 201 3.41 -9.68 5.96
N LEU A 202 4.02 -10.43 6.89
CA LEU A 202 3.42 -11.63 7.46
C LEU A 202 2.10 -11.33 8.17
N THR A 203 2.05 -10.25 8.96
CA THR A 203 0.82 -9.80 9.64
C THR A 203 -0.30 -9.59 8.63
N LEU A 204 -0.08 -8.77 7.61
CA LEU A 204 -1.11 -8.45 6.63
C LEU A 204 -1.50 -9.67 5.78
N ALA A 205 -0.55 -10.52 5.41
CA ALA A 205 -0.85 -11.76 4.71
C ALA A 205 -1.70 -12.72 5.57
N HIS A 206 -1.45 -12.80 6.88
CA HIS A 206 -2.31 -13.56 7.80
C HIS A 206 -3.74 -13.04 7.83
N VAL A 207 -3.92 -11.72 7.92
CA VAL A 207 -5.25 -11.09 7.91
C VAL A 207 -6.01 -11.44 6.62
N ILE A 208 -5.36 -11.31 5.45
CA ILE A 208 -5.98 -11.65 4.16
C ILE A 208 -6.34 -13.14 4.10
N ARG A 209 -5.43 -14.01 4.56
CA ARG A 209 -5.67 -15.46 4.63
C ARG A 209 -6.88 -15.77 5.50
N GLU A 210 -6.94 -15.22 6.71
CA GLU A 210 -8.04 -15.46 7.65
C GLU A 210 -9.40 -15.03 7.10
N ILE A 211 -9.44 -13.90 6.38
CA ILE A 211 -10.68 -13.33 5.86
C ILE A 211 -11.18 -14.04 4.59
N LYS A 212 -10.28 -14.36 3.66
CA LYS A 212 -10.66 -14.77 2.29
C LYS A 212 -10.16 -16.15 1.89
N PHE A 213 -9.08 -16.65 2.50
CA PHE A 213 -8.39 -17.87 2.10
C PHE A 213 -7.98 -18.75 3.30
N PRO A 214 -8.92 -19.15 4.17
CA PRO A 214 -8.59 -19.75 5.48
C PRO A 214 -7.87 -21.10 5.41
N ASN A 215 -7.84 -21.73 4.23
CA ASN A 215 -7.18 -23.01 3.99
C ASN A 215 -5.86 -22.89 3.23
N ASP A 216 -5.44 -21.68 2.85
CA ASP A 216 -4.18 -21.48 2.13
C ASP A 216 -3.01 -21.58 3.12
N ASP A 217 -1.93 -22.26 2.70
CA ASP A 217 -0.67 -22.22 3.43
C ASP A 217 -0.06 -20.81 3.36
N LEU A 218 0.66 -20.42 4.41
CA LEU A 218 1.35 -19.14 4.47
C LEU A 218 2.64 -19.26 5.30
N GLY A 219 3.77 -18.95 4.68
CA GLY A 219 5.07 -18.96 5.35
C GLY A 219 6.18 -18.36 4.52
N PHE A 220 7.27 -17.96 5.17
CA PHE A 220 8.47 -17.45 4.48
C PHE A 220 9.27 -18.53 3.74
N ASP A 221 9.03 -19.79 4.09
CA ASP A 221 9.66 -20.99 3.53
C ASP A 221 8.84 -21.65 2.43
N THR A 222 7.66 -21.11 2.11
CA THR A 222 6.69 -21.69 1.15
C THR A 222 6.34 -20.71 0.03
N PRO A 223 7.33 -20.21 -0.75
CA PRO A 223 7.07 -19.20 -1.78
C PRO A 223 6.12 -19.71 -2.87
N ASP A 224 5.26 -18.81 -3.36
CA ASP A 224 4.34 -19.06 -4.47
C ASP A 224 5.14 -19.19 -5.78
N THR A 225 5.09 -20.38 -6.37
CA THR A 225 5.81 -20.72 -7.62
C THR A 225 4.97 -20.50 -8.88
N SER A 226 3.74 -19.99 -8.75
CA SER A 226 2.90 -19.69 -9.90
C SER A 226 3.50 -18.58 -10.76
N ILE A 227 3.21 -18.64 -12.06
CA ILE A 227 3.68 -17.67 -13.05
C ILE A 227 2.48 -17.18 -13.82
N VAL A 228 2.20 -15.88 -13.72
CA VAL A 228 1.07 -15.28 -14.43
C VAL A 228 1.36 -15.10 -15.92
N THR A 229 0.33 -15.28 -16.74
CA THR A 229 0.41 -15.01 -18.19
C THR A 229 0.20 -13.55 -18.55
N ASN A 230 -0.32 -12.75 -17.61
CA ASN A 230 -0.45 -11.29 -17.65
C ASN A 230 -0.31 -10.76 -16.23
N THR A 231 0.21 -9.54 -16.07
CA THR A 231 0.26 -8.91 -14.74
C THR A 231 -1.14 -8.86 -14.13
N GLU A 232 -1.27 -9.33 -12.89
CA GLU A 232 -2.49 -9.31 -12.10
C GLU A 232 -2.72 -7.91 -11.53
N ASP A 233 -3.88 -7.34 -11.81
CA ASP A 233 -4.22 -5.97 -11.39
C ASP A 233 -5.11 -5.92 -10.13
N GLY A 234 -5.69 -7.06 -9.75
CA GLY A 234 -6.49 -7.22 -8.52
C GLY A 234 -5.64 -7.71 -7.35
N HIS A 235 -6.27 -8.27 -6.31
CA HIS A 235 -5.58 -8.75 -5.10
C HIS A 235 -4.91 -10.10 -5.30
N PRO A 236 -3.55 -10.17 -5.27
CA PRO A 236 -2.87 -11.46 -5.28
C PRO A 236 -3.18 -12.26 -4.02
N ARG A 237 -3.00 -13.58 -4.09
CA ARG A 237 -3.17 -14.47 -2.93
C ARG A 237 -2.21 -14.11 -1.77
N PRO A 238 -2.55 -14.47 -0.52
CA PRO A 238 -1.76 -14.12 0.66
C PRO A 238 -0.28 -14.47 0.56
N GLN A 239 0.06 -15.67 0.07
CA GLN A 239 1.45 -16.10 -0.09
C GLN A 239 2.19 -15.22 -1.11
N CYS A 240 1.57 -14.97 -2.27
CA CYS A 240 2.17 -14.11 -3.30
C CYS A 240 2.41 -12.66 -2.82
N ARG A 241 1.53 -12.13 -1.96
CA ARG A 241 1.75 -10.84 -1.29
C ARG A 241 2.89 -10.91 -0.28
N LEU A 242 2.96 -11.97 0.54
CA LEU A 242 4.08 -12.20 1.46
C LEU A 242 5.43 -12.24 0.73
N ASP A 243 5.48 -12.96 -0.40
CA ASP A 243 6.66 -13.03 -1.26
C ASP A 243 7.04 -11.64 -1.82
N THR A 244 6.03 -10.82 -2.12
CA THR A 244 6.23 -9.45 -2.59
C THR A 244 6.80 -8.56 -1.49
N TYR A 245 6.32 -8.69 -0.26
CA TYR A 245 6.83 -7.91 0.87
C TYR A 245 8.28 -8.28 1.20
N ILE A 246 8.62 -9.57 1.27
CA ILE A 246 10.02 -9.95 1.54
C ILE A 246 10.95 -9.53 0.38
N ALA A 247 10.52 -9.66 -0.87
CA ALA A 247 11.30 -9.18 -2.01
C ALA A 247 11.52 -7.65 -1.96
N ALA A 248 10.50 -6.89 -1.59
CA ALA A 248 10.60 -5.44 -1.42
C ALA A 248 11.57 -5.05 -0.30
N ALA A 249 11.56 -5.77 0.82
CA ALA A 249 12.46 -5.55 1.95
C ALA A 249 13.95 -5.78 1.60
N LEU A 250 14.22 -6.56 0.56
CA LEU A 250 15.57 -6.86 0.07
C LEU A 250 16.02 -5.92 -1.06
N CYS A 251 15.16 -5.04 -1.57
CA CYS A 251 15.54 -4.18 -2.68
C CYS A 251 16.38 -2.98 -2.21
N ASP A 252 17.58 -2.87 -2.77
CA ASP A 252 18.61 -1.90 -2.39
C ASP A 252 18.56 -0.57 -3.14
N GLN A 253 17.55 -0.38 -3.99
CA GLN A 253 17.40 0.84 -4.76
C GLN A 253 17.27 2.07 -3.83
N PRO A 254 17.97 3.19 -4.13
CA PRO A 254 18.00 4.39 -3.29
C PRO A 254 16.62 4.97 -2.97
N LEU A 255 16.44 5.49 -1.76
CA LEU A 255 15.14 6.03 -1.30
C LEU A 255 14.70 7.29 -2.05
N ASP A 256 15.63 8.03 -2.64
CA ASP A 256 15.39 9.25 -3.42
C ASP A 256 15.26 9.00 -4.92
N GLU A 257 15.62 7.81 -5.40
CA GLU A 257 15.39 7.41 -6.78
C GLU A 257 13.89 7.36 -7.09
N SER A 258 13.50 8.09 -8.13
CA SER A 258 12.10 8.23 -8.54
C SER A 258 11.63 6.99 -9.28
N LEU A 259 10.42 6.54 -8.94
CA LEU A 259 9.70 5.53 -9.70
C LEU A 259 9.06 6.19 -10.93
N SER A 260 8.87 5.41 -12.00
CA SER A 260 8.27 5.90 -13.24
C SER A 260 6.84 5.44 -13.39
N ASP A 261 5.97 6.37 -13.81
CA ASP A 261 4.56 6.09 -14.12
C ASP A 261 4.38 5.26 -15.40
N SER A 262 5.40 5.16 -16.25
CA SER A 262 5.32 4.50 -17.55
C SER A 262 6.35 3.38 -17.75
N ASP A 263 7.52 3.48 -17.13
CA ASP A 263 8.56 2.45 -17.21
C ASP A 263 8.58 1.65 -15.91
N PRO A 264 8.12 0.39 -15.91
CA PRO A 264 8.09 -0.41 -14.70
C PRO A 264 9.49 -0.79 -14.19
N ASN A 265 10.59 -0.46 -14.89
CA ASN A 265 11.94 -0.88 -14.51
C ASN A 265 12.78 0.18 -13.78
N LEU A 266 12.29 1.42 -13.66
CA LEU A 266 13.03 2.52 -13.02
C LEU A 266 12.82 2.56 -11.51
N GLY A 267 13.92 2.70 -10.75
CA GLY A 267 13.93 2.82 -9.29
C GLY A 267 13.48 1.57 -8.52
N VAL A 268 13.43 0.41 -9.19
CA VAL A 268 13.03 -0.89 -8.65
C VAL A 268 14.07 -1.98 -8.97
N CYS A 269 14.13 -3.02 -8.15
CA CYS A 269 14.97 -4.18 -8.46
C CYS A 269 14.30 -5.05 -9.52
N THR A 270 14.98 -5.27 -10.64
CA THR A 270 14.44 -6.03 -11.78
C THR A 270 15.30 -7.23 -12.15
N ARG A 271 14.65 -8.25 -12.72
CA ARG A 271 15.35 -9.43 -13.25
C ARG A 271 16.34 -9.05 -14.36
N ASN A 272 15.99 -8.09 -15.21
CA ASN A 272 16.87 -7.61 -16.28
C ASN A 272 18.11 -6.87 -15.76
N ALA A 273 18.03 -6.28 -14.56
CA ALA A 273 19.17 -5.69 -13.86
C ALA A 273 19.98 -6.73 -13.03
N GLY A 274 19.65 -8.02 -13.14
CA GLY A 274 20.40 -9.11 -12.49
C GLY A 274 19.94 -9.47 -11.07
N TYR A 275 18.90 -8.81 -10.54
CA TYR A 275 18.33 -9.17 -9.24
C TYR A 275 17.55 -10.48 -9.31
N THR A 276 17.63 -11.27 -8.25
CA THR A 276 16.98 -12.60 -8.17
C THR A 276 16.03 -12.72 -6.98
N GLU A 277 16.39 -12.20 -5.81
CA GLU A 277 15.60 -12.32 -4.58
C GLU A 277 14.75 -11.08 -4.28
N SER A 278 15.19 -9.89 -4.71
CA SER A 278 14.51 -8.63 -4.44
C SER A 278 13.53 -8.18 -5.53
N VAL A 279 13.22 -9.04 -6.49
CA VAL A 279 12.37 -8.72 -7.65
C VAL A 279 10.90 -8.98 -7.38
N ARG A 280 10.02 -8.22 -8.04
CA ARG A 280 8.57 -8.47 -8.02
C ARG A 280 8.25 -9.93 -8.41
N PRO A 281 7.53 -10.70 -7.56
CA PRO A 281 7.22 -12.11 -7.81
C PRO A 281 6.44 -12.38 -9.09
N LEU A 282 6.70 -13.54 -9.71
CA LEU A 282 6.00 -13.96 -10.95
C LEU A 282 4.55 -14.40 -10.71
N CYS A 283 4.17 -14.65 -9.45
CA CYS A 283 2.81 -15.01 -9.07
C CYS A 283 1.80 -13.86 -9.27
N TRP A 284 2.26 -12.62 -9.49
CA TRP A 284 1.41 -11.48 -9.89
C TRP A 284 2.02 -10.61 -10.99
N TYR A 285 3.35 -10.52 -11.11
CA TYR A 285 4.02 -9.63 -12.07
C TYR A 285 4.48 -10.39 -13.31
N LYS A 286 4.09 -9.90 -14.50
CA LYS A 286 4.67 -10.33 -15.77
C LYS A 286 5.71 -9.28 -16.24
N PRO A 287 7.02 -9.59 -16.18
CA PRO A 287 8.09 -8.70 -16.63
C PRO A 287 8.02 -8.31 -18.10
#